data_AF-A0A4V3UMZ6-F1
#
_entry.id   AF-A0A4V3UMZ6-F1
#
_cell.length_a   1.000
_cell.length_b   1.000
_cell.length_c   1.000
_cell.angle_alpha   90.00
_cell.angle_beta   90.00
_cell.angle_gamma   90.00
#
_symmetry.space_group_name_H-M   'P 1'
#
loop_
_entity.id
_entity.type
_entity.pdbx_description
1 polymer ?
#
loop_
_entity_poly.entity_id
_entity_poly.type
_entity_poly.pdbx_seq_one_letter_code
_entity_poly.pdbx_strand_id
1 'polypeptide(L)'
;MTVPTIIATCKQTRFHLLDDKPSQEIDVEGLTIAVSSAQDKTDDASKPKLKGKTKAKADTRELISDGHLRLKAGVHYGLIGRNGTGKSTILQQTDSAEQGCFEERESGNNENKHKTVLEYAMSSDRHKNDVAEKINLLSKSFETDDPLQPVNAIRRVRHDMVEKQLFLAQKNASLKSGVRGLQARKDLKSVESKHQDSLKLLDQQEPIDGEAVQKDTQAAVEMLQDLQSQFDAVS
;
A
#
# COMPACT_ATOMS: atom_id res chain seq x y z
N MET A 1 0.46 26.40 11.41
CA MET A 1 1.73 25.65 11.38
C MET A 1 1.91 25.13 9.96
N THR A 2 2.92 25.60 9.24
CA THR A 2 3.23 25.16 7.88
C THR A 2 3.86 23.77 7.93
N VAL A 3 3.27 22.80 7.23
CA VAL A 3 3.81 21.44 7.15
C VAL A 3 5.06 21.49 6.27
N PRO A 4 6.24 21.04 6.74
CA PRO A 4 7.43 20.97 5.91
C PRO A 4 7.18 20.01 4.75
N THR A 5 7.48 20.44 3.53
CA THR A 5 7.29 19.62 2.32
C THR A 5 8.60 18.93 1.97
N ILE A 6 8.58 17.60 1.84
CA ILE A 6 9.71 16.86 1.26
C ILE A 6 9.61 16.89 -0.25
N ILE A 7 10.74 17.22 -0.89
CA ILE A 7 10.93 17.15 -2.32
C ILE A 7 11.94 16.02 -2.58
N ALA A 8 11.50 15.01 -3.30
CA ALA A 8 12.36 13.92 -3.75
C ALA A 8 12.45 13.92 -5.28
N THR A 9 13.68 13.78 -5.80
CA THR A 9 13.94 13.63 -7.24
C THR A 9 14.86 12.44 -7.45
N CYS A 10 14.72 11.75 -8.58
CA CYS A 10 15.63 10.68 -8.99
C CYS A 10 15.68 10.59 -10.52
N LYS A 11 16.65 9.85 -11.05
CA LYS A 11 16.82 9.66 -12.50
C LYS A 11 15.69 8.84 -13.11
N GLN A 12 15.06 7.96 -12.33
CA GLN A 12 14.02 7.04 -12.77
C GLN A 12 12.67 7.39 -12.14
N THR A 13 11.80 8.06 -12.89
CA THR A 13 10.47 8.49 -12.40
C THR A 13 9.36 7.47 -12.65
N ARG A 14 9.68 6.28 -13.18
CA ARG A 14 8.71 5.26 -13.60
C ARG A 14 9.07 3.89 -13.08
N PHE A 15 8.63 3.62 -11.86
CA PHE A 15 8.57 2.25 -11.34
C PHE A 15 7.39 1.52 -11.99
N HIS A 16 7.62 0.34 -12.54
CA HIS A 16 6.55 -0.56 -13.00
C HIS A 16 5.88 -1.17 -11.75
N LEU A 17 5.06 -0.35 -11.09
CA LEU A 17 4.39 -0.69 -9.82
C LEU A 17 3.08 -1.47 -10.04
N LEU A 18 2.55 -1.49 -11.27
CA LEU A 18 1.14 -1.80 -11.53
C LEU A 18 0.92 -2.67 -12.80
N ASP A 19 1.98 -3.30 -13.32
CA ASP A 19 1.82 -4.36 -14.32
C ASP A 19 1.54 -5.68 -13.60
N ASP A 20 0.92 -6.67 -14.26
CA ASP A 20 0.51 -7.98 -13.70
C ASP A 20 1.65 -8.78 -13.04
N LYS A 21 2.89 -8.30 -13.15
CA LYS A 21 4.06 -8.74 -12.39
C LYS A 21 4.63 -7.53 -11.62
N PRO A 22 4.33 -7.37 -10.32
CA PRO A 22 5.01 -6.36 -9.52
C PRO A 22 6.52 -6.61 -9.59
N SER A 23 7.28 -5.54 -9.79
CA SER A 23 8.74 -5.63 -9.78
C SER A 23 9.21 -6.09 -8.40
N GLN A 24 9.87 -7.25 -8.34
CA GLN A 24 10.46 -7.78 -7.10
C GLN A 24 11.62 -6.91 -6.60
N GLU A 25 12.15 -6.04 -7.45
CA GLU A 25 13.26 -5.14 -7.14
C GLU A 25 12.96 -3.74 -7.66
N ILE A 26 13.16 -2.74 -6.80
CA ILE A 26 13.09 -1.32 -7.10
C ILE A 26 14.52 -0.79 -7.07
N ASP A 27 14.98 -0.22 -8.16
CA ASP A 27 16.27 0.44 -8.23
C ASP A 27 16.09 1.94 -8.46
N VAL A 28 16.68 2.76 -7.58
CA VAL A 28 16.52 4.21 -7.58
C VAL A 28 17.90 4.84 -7.71
N GLU A 29 18.24 5.28 -8.91
CA GLU A 29 19.46 6.01 -9.17
C GLU A 29 19.28 7.53 -9.01
N GLY A 30 20.30 8.19 -8.46
CA GLY A 30 20.39 9.64 -8.35
C GLY A 30 19.31 10.25 -7.44
N LEU A 31 18.94 9.53 -6.38
CA LEU A 31 17.97 9.97 -5.38
C LEU A 31 18.50 11.19 -4.64
N THR A 32 17.78 12.30 -4.75
CA THR A 32 18.01 13.52 -3.98
C THR A 32 16.77 13.82 -3.15
N ILE A 33 16.94 13.97 -1.84
CA ILE A 33 15.85 14.28 -0.89
C ILE A 33 16.17 15.59 -0.22
N ALA A 34 15.24 16.54 -0.29
CA ALA A 34 15.35 17.82 0.40
C ALA A 34 14.05 18.17 1.14
N VAL A 35 14.18 18.91 2.24
CA VAL A 35 13.05 19.40 3.04
C VAL A 35 12.94 20.90 2.85
N SER A 36 11.77 21.37 2.40
CA SER A 36 11.44 22.79 2.31
C SER A 36 10.50 23.15 3.46
N SER A 37 10.92 24.10 4.30
CA SER A 37 10.04 24.71 5.29
C SER A 37 9.62 26.09 4.82
N ALA A 38 8.31 26.33 4.68
CA ALA A 38 7.79 27.68 4.52
C ALA A 38 7.86 28.38 5.88
N GLN A 39 8.92 29.18 6.12
CA GLN A 39 8.95 30.08 7.26
C GLN A 39 8.06 31.30 6.98
N ASP A 40 7.14 31.59 7.91
CA ASP A 40 6.47 32.88 8.02
C ASP A 40 7.55 33.96 8.28
N LYS A 41 7.71 34.89 7.33
CA LYS A 41 8.47 36.11 7.57
C LYS A 41 7.58 37.06 8.37
N THR A 42 7.83 37.21 9.67
CA THR A 42 7.41 38.39 10.41
C THR A 42 8.45 39.50 10.21
N ASP A 43 7.99 40.65 9.74
CA ASP A 43 8.75 41.83 9.33
C ASP A 43 9.70 42.42 10.40
N ASP A 44 10.85 42.93 9.97
CA ASP A 44 11.31 44.25 10.42
C ASP A 44 12.02 44.98 9.27
N ALA A 45 11.65 46.24 9.08
CA ALA A 45 11.97 47.05 7.93
C ALA A 45 13.10 48.05 8.23
N SER A 46 14.23 47.93 7.54
CA SER A 46 15.09 49.09 7.20
C SER A 46 15.93 48.85 5.94
N LYS A 47 15.77 49.76 4.96
CA LYS A 47 16.38 49.86 3.61
C LYS A 47 17.90 50.20 3.65
N PRO A 48 18.69 50.26 2.52
CA PRO A 48 18.31 50.24 1.10
C PRO A 48 19.12 49.32 0.14
N LYS A 49 18.61 49.27 -1.10
CA LYS A 49 19.02 48.56 -2.32
C LYS A 49 20.53 48.54 -2.65
N LEU A 50 21.03 47.35 -3.03
CA LEU A 50 22.08 47.15 -4.05
C LEU A 50 21.70 46.03 -5.02
N LYS A 51 22.00 46.26 -6.31
CA LYS A 51 21.73 45.39 -7.47
C LYS A 51 22.38 44.00 -7.32
N GLY A 52 21.59 42.94 -7.48
CA GLY A 52 22.08 41.57 -7.67
C GLY A 52 20.95 40.57 -7.90
N LYS A 53 20.94 39.91 -9.05
CA LYS A 53 19.97 38.85 -9.41
C LYS A 53 20.23 37.59 -8.56
N THR A 54 19.38 37.29 -7.59
CA THR A 54 19.10 35.91 -7.15
C THR A 54 17.69 35.85 -6.58
N LYS A 55 16.82 35.03 -7.21
CA LYS A 55 15.51 34.66 -6.66
C LYS A 55 15.74 34.11 -5.24
N ALA A 56 15.01 34.66 -4.26
CA ALA A 56 15.00 34.17 -2.89
C ALA A 56 14.69 32.65 -2.90
N LYS A 57 15.65 31.82 -2.53
CA LYS A 57 15.42 30.40 -2.31
C LYS A 57 14.67 30.26 -0.98
N ALA A 58 13.54 29.56 -1.00
CA ALA A 58 12.99 28.97 0.21
C ALA A 58 14.08 28.13 0.89
N ASP A 59 14.16 28.17 2.22
CA ASP A 59 15.14 27.38 2.99
C ASP A 59 14.89 25.90 2.74
N THR A 60 15.66 25.33 1.81
CA THR A 60 15.54 23.96 1.33
C THR A 60 16.77 23.21 1.81
N ARG A 61 16.60 22.35 2.81
CA ARG A 61 17.68 21.57 3.41
C ARG A 61 17.78 20.22 2.72
N GLU A 62 18.88 20.01 2.01
CA GLU A 62 19.21 18.71 1.40
C GLU A 62 19.58 17.69 2.50
N LEU A 63 18.91 16.54 2.48
CA LEU A 63 19.15 15.41 3.40
C LEU A 63 19.96 14.30 2.73
N ILE A 64 19.68 14.02 1.46
CA ILE A 64 20.38 13.01 0.64
C ILE A 64 20.68 13.65 -0.71
N SER A 65 21.91 13.48 -1.20
CA SER A 65 22.34 13.94 -2.52
C SER A 65 22.92 12.76 -3.33
N ASP A 66 22.43 12.60 -4.56
CA ASP A 66 22.87 11.57 -5.54
C ASP A 66 22.95 10.14 -4.96
N GLY A 67 21.97 9.76 -4.14
CA GLY A 67 21.90 8.44 -3.52
C GLY A 67 21.48 7.34 -4.50
N HIS A 68 21.91 6.12 -4.24
CA HIS A 68 21.47 4.92 -4.95
C HIS A 68 20.76 3.98 -3.97
N LEU A 69 19.46 3.74 -4.18
CA LEU A 69 18.65 2.91 -3.30
C LEU A 69 18.09 1.72 -4.07
N ARG A 70 18.44 0.51 -3.63
CA ARG A 70 17.90 -0.74 -4.19
C ARG A 70 17.10 -1.49 -3.14
N LEU A 71 15.79 -1.60 -3.35
CA LEU A 71 14.86 -2.30 -2.46
C LEU A 71 14.40 -3.59 -3.12
N LYS A 72 14.40 -4.69 -2.37
CA LYS A 72 13.83 -5.97 -2.78
C LYS A 72 12.56 -6.26 -2.00
N ALA A 73 11.57 -6.84 -2.67
CA ALA A 73 10.35 -7.30 -2.03
C ALA A 73 10.65 -8.36 -0.96
N GLY A 74 9.97 -8.28 0.18
CA GLY A 74 10.16 -9.21 1.31
C GLY A 74 11.42 -8.98 2.16
N VAL A 75 12.16 -7.88 1.93
CA VAL A 75 13.36 -7.55 2.70
C VAL A 75 13.10 -6.33 3.59
N HIS A 76 13.43 -6.43 4.88
CA HIS A 76 13.33 -5.33 5.83
C HIS A 76 14.63 -4.51 5.87
N TYR A 77 14.52 -3.20 5.64
CA TYR A 77 15.65 -2.28 5.63
C TYR A 77 15.61 -1.34 6.83
N GLY A 78 16.76 -1.13 7.48
CA GLY A 78 16.93 -0.16 8.56
C GLY A 78 17.67 1.09 8.10
N LEU A 79 17.15 2.27 8.44
CA LEU A 79 17.82 3.56 8.18
C LEU A 79 18.68 3.98 9.38
N ILE A 80 19.99 4.02 9.21
CA ILE A 80 20.97 4.34 10.27
C ILE A 80 21.71 5.64 9.94
N GLY A 81 22.05 6.44 10.95
CA GLY A 81 22.75 7.71 10.79
C GLY A 81 22.86 8.51 12.08
N ARG A 82 23.55 9.64 12.05
CA ARG A 82 23.68 10.55 13.22
C ARG A 82 22.33 11.16 13.59
N ASN A 83 22.20 11.66 14.82
CA ASN A 83 21.01 12.43 15.20
C ASN A 83 20.94 13.73 14.40
N GLY A 84 19.74 14.11 13.94
CA GLY A 84 19.53 15.30 13.13
C GLY A 84 19.83 15.16 11.63
N THR A 85 20.12 13.95 11.12
CA THR A 85 20.29 13.69 9.68
C THR A 85 18.97 13.51 8.91
N GLY A 86 17.82 13.66 9.58
CA GLY A 86 16.50 13.56 8.94
C GLY A 86 15.91 12.15 8.84
N LYS A 87 16.43 11.16 9.58
CA LYS A 87 15.93 9.76 9.54
C LYS A 87 14.42 9.66 9.80
N SER A 88 13.96 10.26 10.91
CA SER A 88 12.53 10.27 11.27
C SER A 88 11.70 11.08 10.28
N THR A 89 12.27 12.15 9.73
CA THR A 89 11.61 13.00 8.72
C THR A 89 11.36 12.24 7.42
N ILE A 90 12.31 11.41 6.99
CA ILE A 90 12.16 10.54 5.81
C ILE A 90 11.07 9.49 6.07
N LEU A 91 11.14 8.78 7.19
CA LEU A 91 10.18 7.71 7.53
C LEU A 91 8.75 8.23 7.71
N GLN A 92 8.56 9.35 8.39
CA GLN A 92 7.23 9.92 8.64
C GLN A 92 6.51 10.33 7.35
N GLN A 93 7.27 10.74 6.33
CA GLN A 93 6.72 11.23 5.07
C GLN A 93 6.49 10.09 4.07
N THR A 94 7.25 8.99 4.15
CA THR A 94 6.89 7.76 3.43
C THR A 94 5.60 7.16 3.96
N ASP A 95 5.34 7.24 5.27
CA ASP A 95 4.08 6.77 5.87
C ASP A 95 2.87 7.59 5.41
N SER A 96 3.04 8.90 5.17
CA SER A 96 1.96 9.79 4.73
C SER A 96 1.66 9.71 3.22
N ALA A 97 2.60 9.26 2.39
CA ALA A 97 2.39 9.14 0.94
C ALA A 97 1.38 8.02 0.56
N GLU A 98 1.11 7.09 1.49
CA GLU A 98 0.11 6.03 1.36
C GLU A 98 -1.26 6.41 1.95
N GLN A 99 -1.50 7.71 2.27
CA GLN A 99 -2.80 8.22 2.71
C GLN A 99 -3.88 7.98 1.65
N GLY A 100 -4.53 6.83 1.82
CA GLY A 100 -5.47 6.19 0.93
C GLY A 100 -5.73 4.74 1.33
N CYS A 101 -4.80 4.10 2.07
CA CYS A 101 -4.97 2.73 2.59
C CYS A 101 -4.70 2.57 4.10
N PHE A 102 -4.49 3.66 4.83
CA PHE A 102 -4.41 3.61 6.29
C PHE A 102 -5.69 4.19 6.84
N GLU A 103 -6.59 3.31 7.31
CA GLU A 103 -7.36 3.68 8.48
C GLU A 103 -6.34 4.05 9.56
N GLU A 104 -6.32 5.33 9.91
CA GLU A 104 -5.72 5.79 11.15
C GLU A 104 -6.45 5.08 12.30
N ARG A 105 -5.93 3.90 12.70
CA ARG A 105 -5.95 3.61 14.12
C ARG A 105 -4.92 4.52 14.76
N GLU A 106 -5.36 5.77 14.98
CA GLU A 106 -4.93 6.52 16.16
C GLU A 106 -5.32 5.70 17.38
N SER A 107 -4.49 4.72 17.70
CA SER A 107 -4.38 4.21 19.03
C SER A 107 -2.92 4.40 19.38
N GLY A 108 -2.66 5.37 20.25
CA GLY A 108 -1.49 5.32 21.11
C GLY A 108 -1.54 4.02 21.89
N ASN A 109 -1.09 2.93 21.26
CA ASN A 109 -1.30 1.61 21.79
C ASN A 109 -0.05 1.23 22.57
N ASN A 110 -0.18 1.30 23.89
CA ASN A 110 0.79 0.79 24.86
C ASN A 110 1.14 -0.70 24.64
N GLU A 111 0.44 -1.41 23.75
CA GLU A 111 0.69 -2.81 23.35
C GLU A 111 2.01 -3.02 22.59
N ASN A 112 2.56 -1.99 21.93
CA ASN A 112 3.83 -2.14 21.21
C ASN A 112 5.08 -2.11 22.10
N LYS A 113 4.95 -1.85 23.41
CA LYS A 113 6.11 -1.78 24.33
C LYS A 113 6.67 -3.14 24.72
N HIS A 114 5.95 -4.24 24.45
CA HIS A 114 6.32 -5.59 24.89
C HIS A 114 6.55 -6.59 23.75
N LYS A 115 6.38 -6.20 22.48
CA LYS A 115 6.68 -7.10 21.36
C LYS A 115 8.18 -7.23 21.18
N THR A 116 8.64 -8.47 21.06
CA THR A 116 10.05 -8.71 20.69
C THR A 116 10.32 -8.19 19.28
N VAL A 117 11.58 -7.92 18.95
CA VAL A 117 11.98 -7.49 17.58
C VAL A 117 11.51 -8.50 16.53
N LEU A 118 11.56 -9.79 16.87
CA LEU A 118 11.07 -10.87 16.01
C LEU A 118 9.56 -10.77 15.79
N GLU A 119 8.78 -10.62 16.86
CA GLU A 119 7.33 -10.55 16.79
C GLU A 119 6.85 -9.30 16.05
N TYR A 120 7.52 -8.16 16.24
CA TYR A 120 7.28 -6.97 15.44
C TYR A 120 7.55 -7.24 13.96
N ALA A 121 8.69 -7.85 13.61
CA ALA A 121 9.04 -8.19 12.23
C ALA A 121 8.02 -9.16 11.60
N MET A 122 7.61 -10.21 12.31
CA MET A 122 6.58 -11.14 11.85
C MET A 122 5.22 -10.46 11.67
N SER A 123 4.82 -9.57 12.60
CA SER A 123 3.58 -8.81 12.48
C SER A 123 3.61 -7.73 11.38
N SER A 124 4.81 -7.35 10.92
CA SER A 124 5.00 -6.34 9.88
C SER A 124 4.81 -6.91 8.47
N ASP A 125 4.91 -8.22 8.27
CA ASP A 125 4.71 -8.86 6.97
C ASP A 125 3.21 -8.95 6.63
N ARG A 126 2.69 -7.88 6.02
CA ARG A 126 1.28 -7.80 5.61
C ARG A 126 0.89 -8.89 4.62
N HIS A 127 1.79 -9.28 3.71
CA HIS A 127 1.46 -10.28 2.70
C HIS A 127 1.30 -11.66 3.33
N LYS A 128 2.24 -12.06 4.20
CA LYS A 128 2.12 -13.31 4.95
C LYS A 128 0.91 -13.31 5.86
N ASN A 129 0.64 -12.19 6.56
CA ASN A 129 -0.49 -12.09 7.46
C ASN A 129 -1.83 -12.16 6.70
N ASP A 130 -1.96 -11.46 5.56
CA ASP A 130 -3.14 -11.52 4.68
C ASP A 130 -3.39 -12.95 4.16
N VAL A 131 -2.33 -13.65 3.73
CA VAL A 131 -2.44 -15.04 3.24
C VAL A 131 -2.82 -15.97 4.39
N ALA A 132 -2.17 -15.86 5.54
CA ALA A 132 -2.48 -16.66 6.72
C ALA A 132 -3.91 -16.44 7.22
N GLU A 133 -4.39 -15.19 7.25
CA GLU A 133 -5.76 -14.85 7.64
C GLU A 133 -6.79 -15.52 6.72
N LYS A 134 -6.58 -15.45 5.40
CA LYS A 134 -7.46 -16.12 4.43
C LYS A 134 -7.44 -17.64 4.56
N ILE A 135 -6.27 -18.25 4.78
CA ILE A 135 -6.15 -19.69 5.06
C ILE A 135 -6.97 -20.05 6.29
N ASN A 136 -6.79 -19.32 7.40
CA ASN A 136 -7.52 -19.56 8.64
C ASN A 136 -9.04 -19.40 8.48
N LEU A 137 -9.48 -18.41 7.70
CA LEU A 137 -10.90 -18.18 7.42
C LEU A 137 -11.49 -19.37 6.63
N LEU A 138 -10.82 -19.77 5.55
CA LEU A 138 -11.28 -20.89 4.72
C LEU A 138 -11.19 -22.22 5.47
N SER A 139 -10.11 -22.50 6.19
CA SER A 139 -9.97 -23.74 6.97
C SER A 139 -11.05 -23.87 8.03
N LYS A 140 -11.30 -22.79 8.79
CA LYS A 140 -12.34 -22.74 9.83
C LYS A 140 -13.73 -22.97 9.25
N SER A 141 -13.97 -22.56 8.00
CA SER A 141 -15.26 -22.79 7.34
C SER A 141 -15.54 -24.26 7.02
N PHE A 142 -14.51 -25.09 6.88
CA PHE A 142 -14.63 -26.53 6.67
C PHE A 142 -14.71 -27.35 7.97
N GLU A 143 -14.34 -26.76 9.11
CA GLU A 143 -14.44 -27.40 10.43
C GLU A 143 -15.88 -27.39 10.98
N THR A 144 -16.76 -26.55 10.42
CA THR A 144 -18.16 -26.44 10.82
C THR A 144 -19.06 -27.40 10.02
N ASP A 145 -20.10 -27.93 10.66
CA ASP A 145 -21.06 -28.87 10.05
C ASP A 145 -22.03 -28.22 9.03
N ASP A 146 -21.99 -26.89 8.87
CA ASP A 146 -22.90 -26.15 7.98
C ASP A 146 -22.30 -26.04 6.56
N PRO A 147 -22.96 -26.63 5.53
CA PRO A 147 -22.47 -26.63 4.15
C PRO A 147 -22.42 -25.23 3.51
N LEU A 148 -23.08 -24.23 4.10
CA LEU A 148 -23.05 -22.85 3.61
C LEU A 148 -21.87 -22.05 4.16
N GLN A 149 -21.19 -22.50 5.21
CA GLN A 149 -20.03 -21.78 5.76
C GLN A 149 -18.88 -21.65 4.75
N PRO A 150 -18.46 -22.72 4.03
CA PRO A 150 -17.44 -22.57 2.99
C PRO A 150 -17.87 -21.65 1.86
N VAL A 151 -19.16 -21.65 1.49
CA VAL A 151 -19.73 -20.78 0.46
C VAL A 151 -19.67 -19.31 0.89
N ASN A 152 -20.07 -19.01 2.12
CA ASN A 152 -20.01 -17.66 2.66
C ASN A 152 -18.55 -17.19 2.82
N ALA A 153 -17.66 -18.08 3.26
CA ALA A 153 -16.25 -17.82 3.41
C ALA A 153 -15.59 -17.45 2.07
N ILE A 154 -15.80 -18.25 1.02
CA ILE A 154 -15.20 -17.97 -0.30
C ILE A 154 -15.77 -16.71 -0.93
N ARG A 155 -17.07 -16.42 -0.74
CA ARG A 155 -17.67 -15.17 -1.23
C ARG A 155 -17.06 -13.95 -0.56
N ARG A 156 -16.82 -14.00 0.75
CA ARG A 156 -16.11 -12.94 1.48
C ARG A 156 -14.69 -12.76 0.98
N VAL A 157 -13.91 -13.83 0.89
CA VAL A 157 -12.51 -13.76 0.41
C VAL A 157 -12.43 -13.18 -1.02
N ARG A 158 -13.35 -13.59 -1.91
CA ARG A 158 -13.42 -13.04 -3.28
C ARG A 158 -13.82 -11.57 -3.28
N HIS A 159 -14.80 -11.18 -2.48
CA HIS A 159 -15.20 -9.79 -2.36
C HIS A 159 -14.02 -8.92 -1.91
N ASP A 160 -13.33 -9.29 -0.84
CA ASP A 160 -12.17 -8.54 -0.33
C ASP A 160 -11.05 -8.42 -1.37
N MET A 161 -10.84 -9.46 -2.19
CA MET A 161 -9.88 -9.41 -3.29
C MET A 161 -10.31 -8.46 -4.40
N VAL A 162 -11.58 -8.46 -4.77
CA VAL A 162 -12.12 -7.55 -5.78
C VAL A 162 -12.14 -6.12 -5.28
N GLU A 163 -12.39 -5.88 -3.99
CA GLU A 163 -12.30 -4.57 -3.35
C GLU A 163 -10.87 -4.01 -3.41
N LYS A 164 -9.87 -4.82 -3.04
CA LYS A 164 -8.44 -4.46 -3.21
C LYS A 164 -8.11 -4.15 -4.67
N GLN A 165 -8.62 -4.94 -5.62
CA GLN A 165 -8.42 -4.68 -7.06
C GLN A 165 -9.11 -3.39 -7.52
N LEU A 166 -10.30 -3.09 -7.01
CA LEU A 166 -11.07 -1.88 -7.33
C LEU A 166 -10.32 -0.64 -6.86
N PHE A 167 -9.82 -0.66 -5.63
CA PHE A 167 -8.98 0.40 -5.09
C PHE A 167 -7.76 0.66 -5.98
N LEU A 168 -7.02 -0.39 -6.34
CA LEU A 168 -5.85 -0.27 -7.22
C LEU A 168 -6.24 0.28 -8.61
N ALA A 169 -7.34 -0.21 -9.19
CA ALA A 169 -7.83 0.25 -10.49
C ALA A 169 -8.23 1.73 -10.47
N GLN A 170 -8.88 2.20 -9.39
CA GLN A 170 -9.22 3.62 -9.17
C GLN A 170 -7.98 4.50 -9.12
N LYS A 171 -6.95 4.10 -8.37
CA LYS A 171 -5.66 4.81 -8.35
C LYS A 171 -5.00 4.79 -9.72
N ASN A 172 -5.06 3.67 -10.44
CA ASN A 172 -4.45 3.55 -11.76
C ASN A 172 -5.13 4.49 -12.78
N ALA A 173 -6.46 4.61 -12.71
CA ALA A 173 -7.25 5.47 -13.57
C ALA A 173 -7.05 6.97 -13.29
N SER A 174 -6.75 7.36 -12.04
CA SER A 174 -6.46 8.75 -11.68
C SER A 174 -5.03 9.18 -12.03
N LEU A 175 -4.07 8.25 -12.00
CA LEU A 175 -2.66 8.52 -12.26
C LEU A 175 -2.28 8.51 -13.75
N LYS A 176 -3.05 7.84 -14.62
CA LYS A 176 -2.71 7.65 -16.05
C LYS A 176 -3.49 8.59 -16.98
N SER A 177 -2.84 9.04 -18.06
CA SER A 177 -3.43 9.89 -19.11
C SER A 177 -3.25 9.32 -20.53
N GLY A 178 -3.96 9.88 -21.51
CA GLY A 178 -3.91 9.47 -22.92
C GLY A 178 -4.44 8.05 -23.17
N VAL A 179 -3.83 7.33 -24.11
CA VAL A 179 -4.24 5.95 -24.49
C VAL A 179 -4.17 4.98 -23.30
N ARG A 180 -3.15 5.12 -22.44
CA ARG A 180 -3.00 4.30 -21.22
C ARG A 180 -4.06 4.63 -20.17
N GLY A 181 -4.44 5.91 -20.06
CA GLY A 181 -5.55 6.33 -19.20
C GLY A 181 -6.89 5.79 -19.66
N LEU A 182 -7.12 5.71 -20.98
CA LEU A 182 -8.32 5.09 -21.53
C LEU A 182 -8.41 3.60 -21.17
N GLN A 183 -7.30 2.86 -21.34
CA GLN A 183 -7.23 1.46 -20.93
C GLN A 183 -7.49 1.30 -19.42
N ALA A 184 -6.83 2.10 -18.57
CA ALA A 184 -7.03 2.05 -17.13
C ALA A 184 -8.49 2.29 -16.70
N ARG A 185 -9.21 3.18 -17.39
CA ARG A 185 -10.65 3.41 -17.14
C ARG A 185 -11.53 2.26 -17.62
N LYS A 186 -11.15 1.58 -18.71
CA LYS A 186 -11.82 0.36 -19.17
C LYS A 186 -11.64 -0.76 -18.16
N ASP A 187 -10.43 -0.93 -17.64
CA ASP A 187 -10.11 -1.93 -16.62
C ASP A 187 -10.87 -1.63 -15.31
N LEU A 188 -10.87 -0.36 -14.86
CA LEU A 188 -11.66 0.10 -13.73
C LEU A 188 -13.14 -0.27 -13.87
N LYS A 189 -13.76 0.02 -15.02
CA LYS A 189 -15.16 -0.33 -15.26
C LYS A 189 -15.40 -1.84 -15.20
N SER A 190 -14.44 -2.64 -15.67
CA SER A 190 -14.53 -4.10 -15.60
C SER A 190 -14.48 -4.62 -14.16
N VAL A 191 -13.65 -4.01 -13.32
CA VAL A 191 -13.51 -4.38 -11.90
C VAL A 191 -14.71 -3.88 -11.09
N GLU A 192 -15.25 -2.70 -11.38
CA GLU A 192 -16.49 -2.19 -10.77
C GLU A 192 -17.68 -3.12 -11.02
N SER A 193 -17.81 -3.66 -12.24
CA SER A 193 -18.84 -4.67 -12.53
C SER A 193 -18.66 -5.91 -11.66
N LYS A 194 -17.43 -6.44 -11.56
CA LYS A 194 -17.12 -7.60 -10.72
C LYS A 194 -17.40 -7.34 -9.25
N HIS A 195 -17.09 -6.14 -8.76
CA HIS A 195 -17.37 -5.73 -7.38
C HIS A 195 -18.87 -5.75 -7.09
N GLN A 196 -19.66 -5.14 -7.97
CA GLN A 196 -21.12 -5.17 -7.86
C GLN A 196 -21.67 -6.60 -7.89
N ASP A 197 -21.12 -7.47 -8.73
CA ASP A 197 -21.55 -8.87 -8.80
C ASP A 197 -21.15 -9.64 -7.53
N SER A 198 -19.97 -9.38 -6.96
CA SER A 198 -19.55 -9.97 -5.69
C SER A 198 -20.41 -9.52 -4.50
N LEU A 199 -20.83 -8.24 -4.48
CA LEU A 199 -21.77 -7.72 -3.48
C LEU A 199 -23.12 -8.42 -3.57
N LYS A 200 -23.67 -8.58 -4.79
CA LYS A 200 -24.94 -9.30 -4.98
C LYS A 200 -24.87 -10.74 -4.48
N LEU A 201 -23.73 -11.42 -4.65
CA LEU A 201 -23.53 -12.79 -4.17
C LEU A 201 -23.43 -12.86 -2.64
N LEU A 202 -22.91 -11.81 -1.98
CA LEU A 202 -22.88 -11.71 -0.52
C LEU A 202 -24.27 -11.39 0.05
N ASP A 203 -25.01 -10.50 -0.60
CA ASP A 203 -26.34 -10.05 -0.16
C ASP A 203 -27.46 -11.06 -0.48
N GLN A 204 -27.18 -12.05 -1.32
CA GLN A 204 -28.10 -13.16 -1.59
C GLN A 204 -28.34 -13.98 -0.33
N GLN A 205 -29.41 -13.65 0.38
CA GLN A 205 -30.04 -14.52 1.37
C GLN A 205 -31.00 -15.48 0.64
N GLU A 206 -30.90 -16.76 0.99
CA GLU A 206 -31.55 -17.98 0.46
C GLU A 206 -32.77 -17.88 -0.50
N PRO A 207 -32.95 -18.86 -1.42
CA PRO A 207 -32.24 -20.15 -1.52
C PRO A 207 -31.12 -20.15 -2.57
N ILE A 208 -30.00 -20.79 -2.23
CA ILE A 208 -28.87 -21.01 -3.14
C ILE A 208 -29.09 -22.34 -3.86
N ASP A 209 -28.91 -22.34 -5.18
CA ASP A 209 -28.96 -23.56 -5.99
C ASP A 209 -27.86 -24.54 -5.56
N GLY A 210 -28.17 -25.83 -5.50
CA GLY A 210 -27.22 -26.87 -5.08
C GLY A 210 -25.98 -26.93 -5.97
N GLU A 211 -26.13 -26.61 -7.27
CA GLU A 211 -25.02 -26.50 -8.21
C GLU A 211 -24.09 -25.32 -7.86
N ALA A 212 -24.66 -24.19 -7.42
CA ALA A 212 -23.89 -23.03 -6.99
C ALA A 212 -23.13 -23.31 -5.68
N VAL A 213 -23.75 -24.04 -4.73
CA VAL A 213 -23.08 -24.50 -3.50
C VAL A 213 -21.91 -25.42 -3.83
N GLN A 214 -22.10 -26.39 -4.74
CA GLN A 214 -21.03 -27.32 -5.14
C GLN A 214 -19.87 -26.58 -5.83
N LYS A 215 -20.18 -25.62 -6.70
CA LYS A 215 -19.16 -24.81 -7.37
C LYS A 215 -18.38 -23.92 -6.41
N ASP A 216 -19.07 -23.26 -5.48
CA ASP A 216 -18.42 -22.38 -4.49
C ASP A 216 -17.60 -23.18 -3.49
N THR A 217 -18.07 -24.34 -3.03
CA THR A 217 -17.31 -25.24 -2.15
C THR A 217 -16.07 -25.80 -2.84
N GLN A 218 -16.18 -26.25 -4.09
CA GLN A 218 -15.02 -26.70 -4.86
C GLN A 218 -13.98 -25.59 -5.02
N ALA A 219 -14.42 -24.39 -5.38
CA ALA A 219 -13.51 -23.27 -5.54
C ALA A 219 -12.91 -22.78 -4.21
N ALA A 220 -13.59 -22.99 -3.08
CA ALA A 220 -13.03 -22.75 -1.76
C ALA A 220 -11.86 -23.70 -1.47
N VAL A 221 -11.98 -24.99 -1.85
CA VAL A 221 -10.90 -25.98 -1.72
C VAL A 221 -9.71 -25.62 -2.62
N GLU A 222 -9.96 -25.31 -3.89
CA GLU A 222 -8.91 -24.89 -4.84
C GLU A 222 -8.16 -23.65 -4.34
N MET A 223 -8.90 -22.65 -3.85
CA MET A 223 -8.29 -21.42 -3.32
C MET A 223 -7.50 -21.65 -2.04
N LEU A 224 -7.98 -22.54 -1.16
CA LEU A 224 -7.25 -22.91 0.05
C LEU A 224 -5.91 -23.58 -0.32
N GLN A 225 -5.92 -24.50 -1.28
CA GLN A 225 -4.71 -25.15 -1.78
C GLN A 225 -3.73 -24.15 -2.41
N ASP A 226 -4.22 -23.23 -3.22
CA ASP A 226 -3.40 -22.17 -3.82
C ASP A 226 -2.76 -21.28 -2.75
N LEU A 227 -3.52 -20.87 -1.73
CA LEU A 227 -3.00 -20.04 -0.64
C LEU A 227 -1.99 -20.80 0.23
N GLN A 228 -2.19 -22.08 0.49
CA GLN A 228 -1.20 -22.93 1.18
C GLN A 228 0.10 -23.03 0.38
N SER A 229 0.01 -23.25 -0.93
CA SER A 229 1.20 -23.29 -1.79
C SER A 229 1.97 -21.96 -1.79
N GLN A 230 1.25 -20.83 -1.77
CA GLN A 230 1.86 -19.50 -1.65
C GLN A 230 2.50 -19.30 -0.28
N PHE A 231 1.85 -19.74 0.80
CA PHE A 231 2.39 -19.62 2.15
C PHE A 231 3.67 -20.43 2.33
N ASP A 232 3.71 -21.66 1.80
CA ASP A 232 4.89 -22.53 1.83
C ASP A 232 6.03 -21.99 0.96
N ALA A 233 5.73 -21.35 -0.18
CA ALA A 233 6.74 -20.77 -1.04
C ALA A 233 7.43 -19.53 -0.43
N VAL A 234 6.80 -18.88 0.55
CA VAL A 234 7.33 -17.69 1.25
C VAL A 234 7.86 -18.06 2.65
N SER A 235 7.73 -19.30 3.11
CA SER A 235 8.39 -19.82 4.33
C SER A 235 9.81 -20.31 4.06
#